data_AF-A0AAJ1T1L7-F1
#
_entry.id   AF-A0AAJ1T1L7-F1
#
_cell.length_a   1.000
_cell.length_b   1.000
_cell.length_c   1.000
_cell.angle_alpha   90.00
_cell.angle_beta   90.00
_cell.angle_gamma   90.00
#
_symmetry.space_group_name_H-M   'P 1'
#
loop_
_entity.id
_entity.type
_entity.pdbx_description
1 polymer ?
#
loop_
_entity_poly.entity_id
_entity_poly.type
_entity_poly.pdbx_seq_one_letter_code
_entity_poly.pdbx_strand_id
1 'polypeptide(L)' 'MDQPFIDKQKKVEALKSEISFLNQKIKELEAEVNSIQRQCNHQFQENAFMRKCIKCHHAESLHY' A
#
# COMPACT_ATOMS: atom_id res chain seq x y z
N MET A 1 -14.79 -36.32 -18.63
CA MET A 1 -14.84 -36.04 -17.18
C MET A 1 -13.85 -34.92 -16.95
N ASP A 2 -14.26 -33.66 -17.16
CA ASP A 2 -13.31 -32.52 -17.29
C ASP A 2 -13.73 -31.29 -16.48
N GLN A 3 -14.92 -31.32 -15.87
CA GLN A 3 -15.45 -30.22 -15.06
C GLN A 3 -14.54 -29.76 -13.91
N PRO A 4 -13.91 -30.63 -13.08
CA PRO A 4 -13.13 -30.16 -11.93
C PRO A 4 -11.83 -29.44 -12.31
N PHE A 5 -11.30 -29.63 -13.52
CA PHE A 5 -10.10 -28.95 -14.00
C PHE A 5 -10.42 -27.52 -14.47
N ILE A 6 -11.51 -27.37 -15.23
CA ILE A 6 -12.01 -26.07 -15.73
C ILE A 6 -12.35 -25.13 -14.57
N ASP A 7 -12.97 -25.63 -13.49
CA ASP A 7 -13.33 -24.81 -12.32
C ASP A 7 -12.12 -24.31 -11.53
N LYS A 8 -11.08 -25.14 -11.40
CA LYS A 8 -9.81 -24.72 -10.78
C LYS A 8 -9.14 -23.62 -11.60
N GLN A 9 -9.15 -23.74 -12.92
CA GLN A 9 -8.51 -22.77 -13.81
C GLN A 9 -9.24 -21.43 -13.80
N LYS A 10 -10.58 -21.43 -13.78
CA LYS A 10 -11.39 -20.21 -13.59
C LYS A 10 -11.12 -19.53 -12.26
N LYS A 11 -10.97 -20.30 -11.16
CA LYS A 11 -10.65 -19.75 -9.84
C LYS A 11 -9.27 -19.10 -9.81
N VAL A 12 -8.27 -19.70 -10.46
CA VAL A 12 -6.93 -19.13 -10.57
C VAL A 12 -6.94 -17.81 -11.36
N GLU A 13 -7.67 -17.74 -12.47
CA GLU A 13 -7.79 -16.50 -13.26
C GLU A 13 -8.55 -15.39 -12.51
N ALA A 14 -9.58 -15.74 -11.74
CA ALA A 14 -10.27 -14.80 -10.86
C ALA A 14 -9.32 -14.22 -9.79
N LEU A 15 -8.53 -15.09 -9.13
CA LEU A 15 -7.55 -14.66 -8.13
C LEU A 15 -6.45 -13.78 -8.73
N LYS A 16 -5.96 -14.09 -9.94
CA LYS A 16 -4.98 -13.23 -10.64
C LYS A 16 -5.56 -11.85 -10.94
N SER A 17 -6.81 -11.80 -11.37
CA SER A 17 -7.50 -10.53 -11.65
C SER A 17 -7.68 -9.70 -10.38
N GLU A 18 -8.05 -10.35 -9.28
CA GLU A 18 -8.17 -9.71 -7.97
C GLU A 18 -6.81 -9.20 -7.47
N ILE A 19 -5.73 -9.99 -7.59
CA ILE A 19 -4.37 -9.56 -7.25
C ILE A 19 -3.96 -8.34 -8.09
N SER A 20 -4.24 -8.35 -9.39
CA SER A 20 -3.94 -7.22 -10.27
C SER A 20 -4.68 -5.95 -9.85
N PHE A 21 -5.98 -6.07 -9.57
CA PHE A 21 -6.81 -4.96 -9.11
C PHE A 21 -6.32 -4.41 -7.76
N LEU A 22 -6.02 -5.29 -6.79
CA LEU A 22 -5.52 -4.88 -5.48
C LEU A 22 -4.16 -4.19 -5.60
N ASN A 23 -3.27 -4.68 -6.46
CA ASN A 23 -1.97 -4.04 -6.71
C ASN A 23 -2.13 -2.66 -7.34
N GLN A 24 -3.08 -2.49 -8.26
CA GLN A 24 -3.37 -1.17 -8.82
C GLN A 24 -3.88 -0.21 -7.74
N LYS A 25 -4.81 -0.68 -6.90
CA LYS A 25 -5.35 0.11 -5.79
C LYS A 25 -4.29 0.49 -4.76
N ILE A 26 -3.35 -0.41 -4.47
CA ILE A 26 -2.19 -0.10 -3.61
C ILE A 26 -1.40 1.06 -4.20
N LYS A 27 -1.05 1.01 -5.50
CA LYS A 27 -0.29 2.10 -6.15
C LYS A 27 -1.03 3.43 -6.14
N GLU A 28 -2.34 3.42 -6.34
CA GLU A 28 -3.17 4.62 -6.28
C GLU A 28 -3.18 5.23 -4.87
N LEU A 29 -3.37 4.40 -3.84
CA LEU A 29 -3.34 4.84 -2.45
C LEU A 29 -1.94 5.33 -2.04
N GLU A 30 -0.87 4.67 -2.49
CA GLU A 30 0.50 5.13 -2.28
C GLU A 30 0.75 6.50 -2.92
N ALA A 31 0.22 6.73 -4.12
CA ALA A 31 0.33 8.03 -4.79
C ALA A 31 -0.44 9.13 -4.03
N GLU A 32 -1.63 8.81 -3.53
CA GLU A 32 -2.44 9.73 -2.71
C GLU A 32 -1.73 10.07 -1.40
N VAL A 33 -1.23 9.07 -0.68
CA VAL A 33 -0.44 9.26 0.55
C VAL A 33 0.79 10.13 0.27
N ASN A 34 1.53 9.86 -0.82
CA ASN A 34 2.67 10.66 -1.20
C ASN A 34 2.29 12.11 -1.52
N SER A 35 1.15 12.33 -2.19
CA SER A 35 0.63 13.67 -2.47
C SER A 35 0.31 14.43 -1.18
N ILE A 36 -0.41 13.79 -0.25
CA ILE A 36 -0.73 14.34 1.07
C ILE A 36 0.55 14.67 1.85
N GLN A 37 1.54 13.76 1.84
CA GLN A 37 2.80 13.98 2.52
C GLN A 37 3.58 15.15 1.91
N ARG A 38 3.67 15.27 0.58
CA ARG A 38 4.35 16.39 -0.10
C ARG A 38 3.68 17.74 0.15
N GLN A 39 2.36 17.77 0.25
CA GLN A 39 1.60 19.01 0.52
C GLN A 39 1.50 19.32 2.01
N CYS A 40 1.92 18.40 2.87
CA CYS A 40 1.88 18.60 4.31
C CYS A 40 3.01 19.54 4.74
N ASN A 41 2.65 20.62 5.44
CA ASN A 41 3.61 21.37 6.25
C ASN A 41 3.99 20.53 7.47
N HIS A 42 4.99 19.67 7.27
CA HIS A 42 5.38 18.65 8.24
C HIS A 42 5.70 19.25 9.60
N GLN A 43 4.98 18.76 10.60
CA GLN A 43 5.30 18.99 12.01
C GLN A 43 5.67 17.64 12.60
N PHE A 44 6.98 17.44 12.79
CA PHE A 44 7.53 16.19 13.29
C PHE A 44 7.50 16.18 14.82
N GLN A 45 7.12 15.03 15.37
CA GLN A 45 7.33 14.66 16.75
C GLN A 45 8.42 13.60 16.79
N GLU A 46 9.51 13.89 17.50
CA GLU A 46 10.68 13.04 17.59
C GLU A 46 10.64 12.21 18.87
N ASN A 47 10.93 10.92 18.73
CA ASN A 47 11.23 10.01 19.83
C ASN A 47 12.67 9.53 19.68
N ALA A 48 13.21 8.83 20.68
CA ALA A 48 14.61 8.39 20.72
C ALA A 48 15.09 7.57 19.49
N PHE A 49 14.18 7.01 18.69
CA PHE A 49 14.49 6.11 17.58
C PHE A 49 13.94 6.57 16.21
N MET A 50 13.01 7.52 16.18
CA MET A 50 12.25 7.88 14.97
C MET A 50 11.58 9.24 15.13
N ARG A 51 11.44 9.97 14.03
CA ARG A 51 10.56 11.13 13.94
C ARG A 51 9.32 10.81 13.12
N LYS A 52 8.15 11.21 13.60
CA LYS A 52 6.87 11.01 12.89
C LYS A 52 6.11 12.31 12.80
N CYS A 53 5.61 12.63 11.60
CA CYS A 53 4.75 13.78 11.42
C CYS A 53 3.39 13.54 12.11
N ILE A 54 2.96 14.47 12.95
CA ILE A 54 1.67 14.35 13.66
C ILE A 54 0.46 14.54 12.72
N LYS A 55 0.68 15.15 11.55
CA LYS A 55 -0.38 15.50 10.58
C LYS A 55 -0.55 14.43 9.50
N CYS A 56 0.53 14.11 8.78
CA CYS A 56 0.49 13.17 7.65
C CYS A 56 1.08 11.79 7.98
N HIS A 57 1.49 11.57 9.22
CA HIS A 57 2.08 10.32 9.70
C HIS A 57 3.33 9.82 8.97
N HIS A 58 3.94 10.67 8.12
CA HIS A 58 5.24 10.41 7.53
C HIS A 58 6.27 10.16 8.64
N ALA A 59 6.95 9.02 8.62
CA ALA A 59 7.84 8.59 9.68
C ALA A 59 9.21 8.24 9.12
N GLU A 60 10.25 8.71 9.78
CA GLU A 60 11.65 8.50 9.39
C GLU A 60 12.43 7.98 10.60
N SER A 61 13.09 6.84 10.42
CA SER A 61 13.99 6.26 11.42
C SER A 61 15.21 7.16 11.59
N LEU A 62 15.65 7.35 12.84
CA LEU A 62 16.84 8.17 13.16
C LEU A 62 18.15 7.35 13.21
N HIS A 63 18.09 6.05 12.92
CA HIS A 63 19.26 5.16 12.94
C HIS A 63 19.66 4.74 11.51
N TYR A 64 20.95 4.96 11.19
CA TYR A 64 21.64 4.60 9.95
C TYR A 64 22.24 3.20 10.02
#